data_AF-A0A839TNC2-F1
#
_entry.id   AF-A0A839TNC2-F1
#
_cell.length_a   1.000
_cell.length_b   1.000
_cell.length_c   1.000
_cell.angle_alpha   90.00
_cell.angle_beta   90.00
_cell.angle_gamma   90.00
#
_symmetry.space_group_name_H-M   'P 1'
#
loop_
_entity.id
_entity.type
_entity.pdbx_description
1 polymer ?
#
loop_
_entity_poly.entity_id
_entity_poly.type
_entity_poly.pdbx_seq_one_letter_code
_entity_poly.pdbx_strand_id
1 'polypeptide(L)'
;MNTNQKAISCLEQNKYDEALSLFKQAVEESRDVQSLSNLAWIFVHEEEDYEAALALLQEAIALKPASYFPYNLLGEVYIVMEKWQEASDILVRSLAIQPSEEAYNNLAVARYHLGDIQTAADYFQLCAQPSDYAMYSHMKCLIELGRAEEAKRKLDAFSEEDEEFVGQVEVAELYVELDSFEQAVEWFEKGWKLYWKTPDWVSRFVYALLKINKVARAHEVLSEVIQQKTADIGDADKEVFDDDWTEDEIAEYFQKLADEQKTYEGLLQRISAGYNPPMKYDTSLRSSCYLFGCERHHHPEYHE
;
A
#
# COMPACT_ATOMS: atom_id res chain seq x y z
N MET A 1 29.34 6.85 21.26
CA MET A 1 28.22 7.14 20.37
C MET A 1 28.31 8.60 19.94
N ASN A 2 28.45 8.85 18.64
CA ASN A 2 28.26 10.20 18.08
C ASN A 2 26.78 10.62 18.21
N THR A 3 26.45 11.87 17.89
CA THR A 3 25.07 12.39 18.00
C THR A 3 24.09 11.59 17.15
N ASN A 4 24.52 11.14 15.96
CA ASN A 4 23.73 10.26 15.08
C ASN A 4 23.34 8.93 15.75
N GLN A 5 24.32 8.21 16.29
CA GLN A 5 24.11 6.93 16.98
C GLN A 5 23.19 7.09 18.20
N LYS A 6 23.28 8.22 18.92
CA LYS A 6 22.35 8.52 20.01
C LYS A 6 20.92 8.72 19.50
N ALA A 7 20.76 9.46 18.40
CA ALA A 7 19.44 9.70 17.78
C ALA A 7 18.79 8.38 17.35
N ILE A 8 19.54 7.51 16.66
CA ILE A 8 19.08 6.18 16.25
C ILE A 8 18.73 5.31 17.47
N SER A 9 19.56 5.34 18.53
CA SER A 9 19.24 4.62 19.76
C SER A 9 17.97 5.12 20.45
N CYS A 10 17.63 6.41 20.33
CA CYS A 10 16.36 6.94 20.82
C CYS A 10 15.19 6.46 19.96
N LEU A 11 15.33 6.40 18.63
CA LEU A 11 14.33 5.80 17.73
C LEU A 11 14.05 4.34 18.10
N GLU A 12 15.09 3.54 18.33
CA GLU A 12 14.94 2.13 18.73
C GLU A 12 14.24 1.95 20.09
N GLN A 13 14.20 3.00 20.91
CA GLN A 13 13.49 3.05 22.19
C GLN A 13 12.11 3.72 22.08
N ASN A 14 11.63 4.01 20.87
CA ASN A 14 10.39 4.74 20.58
C ASN A 14 10.34 6.14 21.24
N LYS A 15 11.50 6.79 21.39
CA LYS A 15 11.62 8.16 21.94
C LYS A 15 11.77 9.16 20.79
N TYR A 16 10.69 9.35 20.05
CA TYR A 16 10.69 10.11 18.79
C TYR A 16 11.08 11.58 18.98
N ASP A 17 10.53 12.27 19.99
CA ASP A 17 10.88 13.67 20.30
C ASP A 17 12.38 13.87 20.61
N GLU A 18 12.96 12.94 21.38
CA GLU A 18 14.38 12.96 21.72
C GLU A 18 15.23 12.66 20.48
N ALA A 19 14.83 11.69 19.67
CA ALA A 19 15.50 11.35 18.41
C ALA A 19 15.49 12.55 17.44
N LEU A 20 14.34 13.20 17.25
CA LEU A 20 14.20 14.38 16.40
C LEU A 20 15.12 15.51 16.87
N SER A 21 15.14 15.77 18.18
CA SER A 21 16.02 16.78 18.77
C SER A 21 17.50 16.46 18.51
N LEU A 22 17.90 15.19 18.63
CA LEU A 22 19.26 14.75 18.36
C LEU A 22 19.62 14.78 16.87
N PHE A 23 18.70 14.45 15.96
CA PHE A 23 18.94 14.61 14.52
C PHE A 23 19.08 16.07 14.12
N LYS A 24 18.26 16.97 14.68
CA LYS A 24 18.42 18.43 14.49
C LYS A 24 19.79 18.88 14.99
N GLN A 25 20.21 18.43 16.17
CA GLN A 25 21.55 18.71 16.70
C GLN A 25 22.66 18.15 15.78
N ALA A 26 22.51 16.94 15.24
CA ALA A 26 23.50 16.36 14.33
C ALA A 26 23.70 17.22 13.07
N VAL A 27 22.62 17.79 12.53
CA VAL A 27 22.67 18.73 11.39
C VAL A 27 23.33 20.08 11.76
N GLU A 28 23.15 20.55 13.00
CA GLU A 28 23.85 21.75 13.50
C GLU A 28 25.36 21.50 13.70
N GLU A 29 25.74 20.29 14.13
CA GLU A 29 27.14 19.89 14.35
C GLU A 29 27.90 19.68 13.03
N SER A 30 27.28 19.00 12.06
CA SER A 30 27.80 18.80 10.71
C SER A 30 26.63 18.77 9.74
N ARG A 31 26.64 19.64 8.74
CA ARG A 31 25.59 19.70 7.71
C ARG A 31 26.07 18.98 6.45
N ASP A 32 25.99 17.65 6.49
CA ASP A 32 26.48 16.74 5.44
C ASP A 32 25.38 15.79 4.95
N VAL A 33 25.72 14.93 3.98
CA VAL A 33 24.77 13.95 3.42
C VAL A 33 24.09 13.13 4.51
N GLN A 34 24.85 12.71 5.53
CA GLN A 34 24.37 11.82 6.56
C GLN A 34 23.34 12.51 7.46
N SER A 35 23.73 13.63 8.05
CA SER A 35 22.90 14.32 9.02
C SER A 35 21.62 14.84 8.37
N LEU A 36 21.73 15.38 7.15
CA LEU A 36 20.59 15.86 6.37
C LEU A 36 19.63 14.71 6.03
N SER A 37 20.15 13.56 5.56
CA SER A 37 19.31 12.41 5.18
C SER A 37 18.63 11.78 6.40
N ASN A 38 19.35 11.63 7.51
CA ASN A 38 18.78 11.02 8.71
C ASN A 38 17.74 11.93 9.39
N LEU A 39 17.94 13.25 9.38
CA LEU A 39 16.91 14.19 9.82
C LEU A 39 15.70 14.19 8.87
N ALA A 40 15.92 14.08 7.57
CA ALA A 40 14.81 13.94 6.63
C ALA A 40 14.02 12.65 6.88
N TRP A 41 14.69 11.54 7.19
CA TRP A 41 14.05 10.24 7.44
C TRP A 41 13.02 10.34 8.57
N ILE A 42 13.37 10.97 9.70
CA ILE A 42 12.42 11.12 10.82
C ILE A 42 11.26 12.06 10.47
N PHE A 43 11.49 13.09 9.64
CA PHE A 43 10.40 13.94 9.15
C PHE A 43 9.43 13.17 8.25
N VAL A 44 9.92 12.23 7.43
CA VAL A 44 9.06 11.40 6.57
C VAL A 44 8.23 10.41 7.38
N HIS A 45 8.86 9.70 8.34
CA HIS A 45 8.25 8.52 8.95
C HIS A 45 7.57 8.76 10.30
N GLU A 46 7.95 9.81 11.04
CA GLU A 46 7.39 10.07 12.38
C GLU A 46 6.58 11.38 12.43
N GLU A 47 7.04 12.42 11.73
CA GLU A 47 6.37 13.73 11.76
C GLU A 47 5.40 13.95 10.59
N GLU A 48 5.50 13.13 9.53
CA GLU A 48 4.79 13.31 8.25
C GLU A 48 4.96 14.73 7.64
N ASP A 49 6.07 15.40 7.96
CA ASP A 49 6.43 16.73 7.43
C ASP A 49 7.25 16.57 6.14
N TYR A 50 6.53 16.24 5.06
CA TYR A 50 7.12 15.95 3.75
C TYR A 50 7.80 17.18 3.13
N GLU A 51 7.35 18.40 3.43
CA GLU A 51 7.99 19.64 3.01
C GLU A 51 9.36 19.86 3.66
N ALA A 52 9.46 19.63 4.98
CA ALA A 52 10.74 19.72 5.68
C ALA A 52 11.72 18.63 5.19
N ALA A 53 11.23 17.40 5.02
CA ALA A 53 12.02 16.30 4.46
C ALA A 53 12.54 16.63 3.04
N LEU A 54 11.66 17.15 2.17
CA LEU A 54 11.99 17.54 0.80
C LEU A 54 13.15 18.55 0.76
N ALA A 55 13.09 19.59 1.60
CA ALA A 55 14.13 20.62 1.64
C ALA A 55 15.50 20.05 2.04
N LEU A 56 15.53 19.18 3.06
CA LEU A 56 16.75 18.53 3.54
C LEU A 56 17.32 17.56 2.50
N LEU A 57 16.48 16.77 1.83
CA LEU A 57 16.91 15.80 0.82
C LEU A 57 17.45 16.48 -0.44
N GLN A 58 16.85 17.59 -0.85
CA GLN A 58 17.38 18.40 -1.95
C GLN A 58 18.78 18.93 -1.65
N GLU A 59 19.01 19.35 -0.41
CA GLU A 59 20.35 19.77 0.03
C GLU A 59 21.32 18.59 0.08
N ALA A 60 20.91 17.46 0.67
CA ALA A 60 21.74 16.24 0.74
C ALA A 60 22.16 15.77 -0.66
N ILE A 61 21.24 15.80 -1.63
CA ILE A 61 21.51 15.39 -3.02
C ILE A 61 22.37 16.40 -3.77
N ALA A 62 22.31 17.69 -3.43
CA ALA A 62 23.20 18.70 -3.99
C ALA A 62 24.67 18.47 -3.63
N LEU A 63 24.95 17.78 -2.51
CA LEU A 63 26.28 17.31 -2.12
C LEU A 63 26.77 16.11 -2.97
N LYS A 64 25.95 15.62 -3.92
CA LYS A 64 26.24 14.51 -4.84
C LYS A 64 26.63 13.22 -4.11
N PRO A 65 25.74 12.68 -3.26
CA PRO A 65 26.03 11.49 -2.49
C PRO A 65 26.29 10.30 -3.40
N ALA A 66 27.26 9.47 -3.01
CA ALA A 66 27.54 8.19 -3.65
C ALA A 66 26.63 7.04 -3.13
N SER A 67 25.81 7.32 -2.12
CA SER A 67 24.80 6.39 -1.59
C SER A 67 23.43 6.63 -2.24
N TYR A 68 22.67 5.56 -2.43
CA TYR A 68 21.31 5.58 -2.97
C TYR A 68 20.24 6.01 -1.95
N PHE A 69 20.56 5.99 -0.65
CA PHE A 69 19.63 6.29 0.46
C PHE A 69 18.85 7.61 0.29
N PRO A 70 19.50 8.79 0.14
CA PRO A 70 18.77 10.05 -0.04
C PRO A 70 17.95 10.09 -1.33
N TYR A 71 18.34 9.35 -2.37
CA TYR A 71 17.59 9.28 -3.62
C TYR A 71 16.32 8.44 -3.47
N ASN A 72 16.38 7.30 -2.79
CA ASN A 72 15.20 6.50 -2.46
C ASN A 72 14.23 7.27 -1.57
N LEU A 73 14.73 7.87 -0.49
CA LEU A 73 13.91 8.61 0.45
C LEU A 73 13.25 9.84 -0.22
N LEU A 74 13.96 10.54 -1.12
CA LEU A 74 13.35 11.61 -1.91
C LEU A 74 12.30 11.08 -2.90
N GLY A 75 12.53 9.90 -3.49
CA GLY A 75 11.53 9.23 -4.31
C GLY A 75 10.25 8.95 -3.53
N GLU A 76 10.35 8.44 -2.30
CA GLU A 76 9.21 8.19 -1.42
C GLU A 76 8.44 9.47 -1.09
N VAL A 77 9.15 10.55 -0.75
CA VAL A 77 8.52 11.87 -0.53
C VAL A 77 7.76 12.32 -1.78
N TYR A 78 8.34 12.18 -2.97
CA TYR A 78 7.65 12.54 -4.20
C TYR A 78 6.45 11.65 -4.52
N ILE A 79 6.49 10.36 -4.20
CA ILE A 79 5.33 9.46 -4.32
C ILE A 79 4.19 9.91 -3.42
N VAL A 80 4.46 10.19 -2.14
CA VAL A 80 3.44 10.65 -1.18
C VAL A 80 2.84 12.00 -1.59
N MET A 81 3.66 12.89 -2.14
CA MET A 81 3.20 14.17 -2.68
C MET A 81 2.55 14.07 -4.07
N GLU A 82 2.37 12.87 -4.62
CA GLU A 82 1.84 12.61 -5.97
C GLU A 82 2.62 13.31 -7.11
N LYS A 83 3.92 13.59 -6.88
CA LYS A 83 4.85 14.17 -7.86
C LYS A 83 5.52 13.07 -8.67
N TRP A 84 4.71 12.42 -9.51
CA TRP A 84 5.08 11.17 -10.19
C TRP A 84 6.31 11.31 -11.11
N GLN A 85 6.43 12.43 -11.83
CA GLN A 85 7.55 12.64 -12.74
C GLN A 85 8.87 12.84 -11.97
N GLU A 86 8.84 13.66 -10.91
CA GLU A 86 9.99 13.89 -10.05
C GLU A 86 10.41 12.62 -9.30
N ALA A 87 9.44 11.83 -8.81
CA ALA A 87 9.69 10.51 -8.23
C ALA A 87 10.40 9.60 -9.24
N SER A 88 9.92 9.57 -10.48
CA SER A 88 10.52 8.74 -11.53
C SER A 88 11.97 9.12 -11.81
N ASP A 89 12.24 10.42 -11.97
CA ASP A 89 13.58 10.92 -12.31
C ASP A 89 14.58 10.64 -11.19
N ILE A 90 14.17 10.79 -9.93
CA ILE A 90 15.06 10.56 -8.78
C ILE A 90 15.32 9.07 -8.53
N LEU A 91 14.30 8.21 -8.68
CA LEU A 91 14.43 6.77 -8.46
C LEU A 91 15.28 6.11 -9.55
N VAL A 92 15.25 6.60 -10.80
CA VAL A 92 16.19 6.16 -11.84
C VAL A 92 17.64 6.46 -11.45
N ARG A 93 17.91 7.62 -10.83
CA ARG A 93 19.25 7.93 -10.32
C ARG A 93 19.64 7.02 -9.16
N SER A 94 18.69 6.70 -8.28
CA SER A 94 18.92 5.76 -7.18
C SER A 94 19.34 4.38 -7.68
N LEU A 95 18.57 3.81 -8.63
CA LEU A 95 18.85 2.51 -9.26
C LEU A 95 20.20 2.48 -9.99
N ALA A 96 20.64 3.61 -10.56
CA ALA A 96 21.95 3.72 -11.21
C ALA A 96 23.12 3.66 -10.23
N ILE A 97 22.91 4.00 -8.95
CA ILE A 97 23.90 3.88 -7.88
C ILE A 97 23.88 2.44 -7.34
N GLN A 98 22.71 2.00 -6.88
CA GLN A 98 22.51 0.65 -6.39
C GLN A 98 21.05 0.24 -6.61
N PRO A 99 20.78 -0.85 -7.35
CA PRO A 99 19.45 -1.41 -7.43
C PRO A 99 18.92 -1.86 -6.06
N SER A 100 17.67 -1.56 -5.76
CA SER A 100 16.96 -2.02 -4.56
C SER A 100 15.51 -2.35 -4.90
N GLU A 101 14.90 -3.24 -4.11
CA GLU A 101 13.50 -3.65 -4.33
C GLU A 101 12.54 -2.47 -4.12
N GLU A 102 12.82 -1.59 -3.17
CA GLU A 102 12.06 -0.38 -2.90
C GLU A 102 12.12 0.60 -4.06
N ALA A 103 13.31 0.81 -4.62
CA ALA A 103 13.50 1.70 -5.75
C ALA A 103 12.77 1.21 -7.01
N TYR A 104 12.79 -0.11 -7.27
CA TYR A 104 12.03 -0.72 -8.36
C TYR A 104 10.52 -0.58 -8.14
N ASN A 105 10.03 -0.92 -6.94
CA ASN A 105 8.61 -0.80 -6.62
C ASN A 105 8.13 0.65 -6.78
N ASN A 106 8.82 1.61 -6.15
CA ASN A 106 8.38 3.01 -6.16
C ASN A 106 8.51 3.63 -7.56
N LEU A 107 9.48 3.18 -8.37
CA LEU A 107 9.57 3.60 -9.77
C LEU A 107 8.42 3.00 -10.59
N ALA A 108 8.03 1.75 -10.32
CA ALA A 108 6.87 1.13 -10.94
C ALA A 108 5.58 1.89 -10.59
N VAL A 109 5.40 2.28 -9.33
CA VAL A 109 4.28 3.14 -8.88
C VAL A 109 4.26 4.46 -9.64
N ALA A 110 5.38 5.19 -9.69
CA ALA A 110 5.46 6.44 -10.44
C ALA A 110 5.10 6.25 -11.92
N ARG A 111 5.60 5.17 -12.56
CA ARG A 111 5.33 4.87 -13.97
C ARG A 111 3.86 4.50 -14.21
N TYR A 112 3.24 3.79 -13.28
CA TYR A 112 1.82 3.44 -13.34
C TYR A 112 0.95 4.71 -13.37
N HIS A 113 1.18 5.64 -12.44
CA HIS A 113 0.43 6.91 -12.37
C HIS A 113 0.72 7.87 -13.54
N LEU A 114 1.90 7.76 -14.16
CA LEU A 114 2.20 8.47 -15.41
C LEU A 114 1.53 7.83 -16.64
N GLY A 115 0.83 6.70 -16.49
CA GLY A 115 0.18 5.96 -17.57
C GLY A 115 1.13 5.08 -18.40
N ASP A 116 2.39 4.96 -17.98
CA ASP A 116 3.41 4.10 -18.61
C ASP A 116 3.32 2.68 -18.05
N ILE A 117 2.18 2.03 -18.32
CA ILE A 117 1.80 0.74 -17.72
C ILE A 117 2.78 -0.37 -18.08
N GLN A 118 3.37 -0.35 -19.28
CA GLN A 118 4.35 -1.35 -19.69
C GLN A 118 5.63 -1.26 -18.83
N THR A 119 6.16 -0.06 -18.66
CA THR A 119 7.35 0.14 -17.81
C THR A 119 7.04 -0.14 -16.34
N ALA A 120 5.83 0.18 -15.86
CA ALA A 120 5.40 -0.19 -14.51
C ALA A 120 5.39 -1.72 -14.32
N ALA A 121 4.82 -2.47 -15.27
CA ALA A 121 4.81 -3.93 -15.23
C ALA A 121 6.22 -4.51 -15.14
N ASP A 122 7.16 -3.98 -15.94
CA ASP A 122 8.53 -4.46 -15.99
C ASP A 122 9.27 -4.22 -14.67
N TYR A 123 9.09 -3.04 -14.04
CA TYR A 123 9.71 -2.74 -12.75
C TYR A 123 9.08 -3.48 -11.58
N PHE A 124 7.74 -3.63 -11.53
CA PHE A 124 7.10 -4.46 -10.51
C PHE A 124 7.63 -5.90 -10.58
N GLN A 125 7.85 -6.45 -11.78
CA GLN A 125 8.40 -7.79 -11.94
C GLN A 125 9.82 -7.93 -11.37
N LEU A 126 10.64 -6.88 -11.40
CA LEU A 126 12.03 -6.92 -10.92
C LEU A 126 12.15 -6.98 -9.39
N CYS A 127 11.12 -6.55 -8.66
CA CYS A 127 11.09 -6.58 -7.19
C CYS A 127 10.07 -7.58 -6.62
N ALA A 128 9.37 -8.32 -7.47
CA ALA A 128 8.30 -9.22 -7.05
C ALA A 128 8.81 -10.57 -6.53
N GLN A 129 8.27 -10.98 -5.39
CA GLN A 129 8.29 -12.36 -4.91
C GLN A 129 7.08 -13.14 -5.49
N PRO A 130 7.04 -14.49 -5.41
CA PRO A 130 6.08 -15.30 -6.16
C PRO A 130 4.59 -14.93 -5.97
N SER A 131 4.19 -14.51 -4.77
CA SER A 131 2.79 -14.22 -4.43
C SER A 131 2.59 -12.91 -3.67
N ASP A 132 3.52 -11.95 -3.78
CA ASP A 132 3.48 -10.69 -3.03
C ASP A 132 2.67 -9.58 -3.72
N TYR A 133 2.60 -8.42 -3.07
CA TYR A 133 1.93 -7.23 -3.60
C TYR A 133 2.57 -6.69 -4.89
N ALA A 134 3.88 -6.86 -5.07
CA ALA A 134 4.56 -6.45 -6.29
C ALA A 134 4.18 -7.37 -7.47
N MET A 135 4.08 -8.69 -7.27
CA MET A 135 3.57 -9.62 -8.27
C MET A 135 2.10 -9.34 -8.59
N TYR A 136 1.27 -9.07 -7.58
CA TYR A 136 -0.11 -8.64 -7.75
C TYR A 136 -0.21 -7.38 -8.63
N SER A 137 0.62 -6.36 -8.37
CA SER A 137 0.67 -5.13 -9.17
C SER A 137 1.18 -5.38 -10.60
N HIS A 138 2.17 -6.25 -10.76
CA HIS A 138 2.60 -6.72 -12.08
C HIS A 138 1.45 -7.39 -12.84
N MET A 139 0.64 -8.23 -12.17
CA MET A 139 -0.52 -8.89 -12.79
C MET A 139 -1.57 -7.88 -13.23
N LYS A 140 -1.88 -6.90 -12.37
CA LYS A 140 -2.81 -5.82 -12.70
C LYS A 140 -2.37 -5.07 -13.96
N CYS A 141 -1.09 -4.73 -14.06
CA CYS A 141 -0.54 -4.07 -15.25
C CYS A 141 -0.65 -4.96 -16.49
N LEU A 142 -0.34 -6.26 -16.40
CA LEU A 142 -0.48 -7.19 -17.51
C LEU A 142 -1.94 -7.28 -18.01
N ILE A 143 -2.91 -7.27 -17.10
CA ILE A 143 -4.34 -7.28 -17.44
C ILE A 143 -4.73 -6.01 -18.22
N GLU A 144 -4.32 -4.84 -17.74
CA GLU A 144 -4.57 -3.56 -18.42
C GLU A 144 -3.93 -3.47 -19.80
N LEU A 145 -2.77 -4.10 -19.98
CA LEU A 145 -2.08 -4.22 -21.25
C LEU A 145 -2.72 -5.26 -22.19
N GLY A 146 -3.78 -5.94 -21.78
CA GLY A 146 -4.45 -7.00 -22.55
C GLY A 146 -3.67 -8.33 -22.60
N ARG A 147 -2.67 -8.52 -21.72
CA ARG A 147 -1.84 -9.73 -21.62
C ARG A 147 -2.45 -10.75 -20.64
N ALA A 148 -3.76 -10.99 -20.77
CA ALA A 148 -4.54 -11.80 -19.83
C ALA A 148 -4.00 -13.24 -19.63
N GLU A 149 -3.60 -13.92 -20.71
CA GLU A 149 -3.06 -15.29 -20.62
C GLU A 149 -1.74 -15.37 -19.84
N GLU A 150 -0.92 -14.33 -19.93
CA GLU A 150 0.32 -14.26 -19.17
C GLU A 150 0.06 -13.97 -17.70
N ALA A 151 -0.82 -13.00 -17.43
CA ALA A 151 -1.25 -12.69 -16.07
C ALA A 151 -1.85 -13.93 -15.39
N LYS A 152 -2.76 -14.63 -16.08
CA LYS A 152 -3.39 -15.84 -15.55
C LYS A 152 -2.37 -16.93 -15.22
N ARG A 153 -1.42 -17.23 -16.10
CA ARG A 153 -0.40 -18.27 -15.84
C ARG A 153 0.44 -17.99 -14.59
N LYS A 154 0.76 -16.71 -14.35
CA LYS A 154 1.51 -16.30 -13.15
C LYS A 154 0.61 -16.33 -11.91
N LEU A 155 -0.62 -15.86 -12.02
CA LEU A 155 -1.61 -15.90 -10.93
C LEU A 155 -1.97 -17.33 -10.51
N ASP A 156 -2.02 -18.27 -11.46
CA ASP A 156 -2.24 -19.71 -11.21
C ASP A 156 -1.11 -20.33 -10.36
N ALA A 157 0.05 -19.68 -10.25
CA ALA A 157 1.19 -20.13 -9.45
C ALA A 157 1.20 -19.56 -8.02
N PHE A 158 0.24 -18.70 -7.66
CA PHE A 158 0.20 -18.10 -6.32
C PHE A 158 -0.06 -19.17 -5.25
N SER A 159 0.64 -19.04 -4.12
CA SER A 159 0.59 -19.97 -2.99
C SER A 159 0.38 -19.22 -1.68
N GLU A 160 -0.54 -19.72 -0.85
CA GLU A 160 -0.78 -19.23 0.52
C GLU A 160 0.38 -19.56 1.48
N GLU A 161 1.31 -20.42 1.05
CA GLU A 161 2.49 -20.81 1.84
C GLU A 161 3.70 -19.88 1.61
N ASP A 162 3.60 -18.94 0.66
CA ASP A 162 4.67 -17.98 0.39
C ASP A 162 4.76 -16.94 1.52
N GLU A 163 5.98 -16.55 1.89
CA GLU A 163 6.28 -15.72 3.06
C GLU A 163 5.56 -14.36 3.04
N GLU A 164 5.47 -13.74 1.86
CA GLU A 164 4.82 -12.44 1.66
C GLU A 164 3.51 -12.55 0.87
N PHE A 165 2.73 -13.62 1.09
CA PHE A 165 1.46 -13.84 0.38
C PHE A 165 0.51 -12.62 0.48
N VAL A 166 0.13 -12.08 -0.67
CA VAL A 166 -0.64 -10.82 -0.83
C VAL A 166 -1.99 -10.84 -0.12
N GLY A 167 -2.65 -12.01 -0.11
CA GLY A 167 -3.97 -12.20 0.45
C GLY A 167 -4.96 -12.86 -0.51
N GLN A 168 -5.95 -13.57 0.05
CA GLN A 168 -6.90 -14.35 -0.77
C GLN A 168 -7.86 -13.46 -1.57
N VAL A 169 -8.21 -12.29 -1.04
CA VAL A 169 -9.15 -11.37 -1.69
C VAL A 169 -8.50 -10.72 -2.92
N GLU A 170 -7.26 -10.27 -2.79
CA GLU A 170 -6.47 -9.65 -3.85
C GLU A 170 -6.29 -10.62 -5.03
N VAL A 171 -5.97 -11.88 -4.74
CA VAL A 171 -5.90 -12.94 -5.76
C VAL A 171 -7.25 -13.16 -6.43
N ALA A 172 -8.34 -13.24 -5.66
CA ALA A 172 -9.68 -13.41 -6.20
C ALA A 172 -10.08 -12.27 -7.14
N GLU A 173 -9.76 -11.02 -6.77
CA GLU A 173 -10.09 -9.84 -7.57
C GLU A 173 -9.38 -9.83 -8.93
N LEU A 174 -8.13 -10.28 -9.00
CA LEU A 174 -7.43 -10.45 -10.28
C LEU A 174 -8.08 -11.54 -11.15
N TYR A 175 -8.53 -12.66 -10.55
CA TYR A 175 -9.29 -13.67 -11.30
C TYR A 175 -10.62 -13.14 -11.84
N VAL A 176 -11.29 -12.22 -11.12
CA VAL A 176 -12.49 -11.54 -11.62
C VAL A 176 -12.15 -10.67 -12.85
N GLU A 177 -11.05 -9.92 -12.83
CA GLU A 177 -10.61 -9.12 -13.99
C GLU A 177 -10.20 -9.99 -15.20
N LEU A 178 -9.82 -11.25 -14.95
CA LEU A 178 -9.49 -12.25 -15.97
C LEU A 178 -10.69 -13.09 -16.44
N ASP A 179 -11.92 -12.73 -16.04
CA ASP A 179 -13.15 -13.50 -16.29
C ASP A 179 -13.07 -14.98 -15.84
N SER A 180 -12.15 -15.30 -14.92
CA SER A 180 -11.91 -16.65 -14.39
C SER A 180 -12.70 -16.86 -13.10
N PHE A 181 -14.02 -16.85 -13.23
CA PHE A 181 -14.94 -16.72 -12.10
C PHE A 181 -14.96 -17.94 -11.17
N GLU A 182 -14.68 -19.14 -11.66
CA GLU A 182 -14.55 -20.33 -10.82
C GLU A 182 -13.40 -20.18 -9.81
N GLN A 183 -12.20 -19.82 -10.29
CA GLN A 183 -11.04 -19.56 -9.43
C GLN A 183 -11.27 -18.36 -8.52
N ALA A 184 -11.89 -17.28 -9.03
CA ALA A 184 -12.23 -16.13 -8.19
C ALA A 184 -13.08 -16.55 -6.99
N VAL A 185 -14.13 -17.35 -7.22
CA VAL A 185 -15.00 -17.85 -6.15
C VAL A 185 -14.22 -18.74 -5.17
N GLU A 186 -13.34 -19.61 -5.64
CA GLU A 186 -12.50 -20.44 -4.76
C GLU A 186 -11.66 -19.57 -3.81
N TRP A 187 -11.00 -18.54 -4.33
CA TRP A 187 -10.18 -17.63 -3.53
C TRP A 187 -11.00 -16.75 -2.59
N PHE A 188 -12.16 -16.21 -3.04
CA PHE A 188 -13.06 -15.49 -2.14
C PHE A 188 -13.56 -16.36 -0.98
N GLU A 189 -13.89 -17.63 -1.22
CA GLU A 189 -14.33 -18.55 -0.16
C GLU A 189 -13.21 -18.82 0.86
N LYS A 190 -11.94 -18.91 0.41
CA LYS A 190 -10.79 -19.00 1.32
C LYS A 190 -10.66 -17.74 2.19
N GLY A 191 -10.84 -16.55 1.59
CA GLY A 191 -10.79 -15.28 2.30
C GLY A 191 -12.00 -14.97 3.19
N TRP A 192 -13.16 -15.62 2.96
CA TRP A 192 -14.45 -15.23 3.56
C TRP A 192 -14.44 -15.11 5.09
N LYS A 193 -13.68 -15.97 5.76
CA LYS A 193 -13.56 -16.01 7.22
C LYS A 193 -12.35 -15.27 7.78
N LEU A 194 -11.43 -14.83 6.92
CA LEU A 194 -10.17 -14.21 7.31
C LEU A 194 -10.26 -12.68 7.31
N TYR A 195 -11.04 -12.12 6.39
CA TYR A 195 -11.12 -10.68 6.18
C TYR A 195 -12.42 -10.06 6.67
N TRP A 196 -12.30 -8.79 7.04
CA TRP A 196 -13.45 -7.92 7.24
C TRP A 196 -14.21 -7.72 5.93
N LYS A 197 -15.55 -7.78 6.01
CA LYS A 197 -16.43 -7.78 4.83
C LYS A 197 -16.77 -6.34 4.47
N THR A 198 -16.11 -5.82 3.43
CA THR A 198 -16.40 -4.49 2.89
C THR A 198 -17.27 -4.61 1.63
N PRO A 199 -18.08 -3.58 1.32
CA PRO A 199 -18.94 -3.63 0.14
C PRO A 199 -18.19 -3.88 -1.16
N ASP A 200 -16.92 -3.45 -1.26
CA ASP A 200 -16.12 -3.51 -2.47
C ASP A 200 -15.86 -4.96 -2.91
N TRP A 201 -15.14 -5.73 -2.10
CA TRP A 201 -14.79 -7.10 -2.47
C TRP A 201 -15.97 -8.06 -2.33
N VAL A 202 -16.90 -7.84 -1.38
CA VAL A 202 -18.13 -8.64 -1.26
C VAL A 202 -18.98 -8.49 -2.52
N SER A 203 -19.04 -7.28 -3.09
CA SER A 203 -19.79 -7.08 -4.34
C SER A 203 -19.19 -7.89 -5.49
N ARG A 204 -17.86 -7.90 -5.60
CA ARG A 204 -17.13 -8.68 -6.60
C ARG A 204 -17.28 -10.19 -6.38
N PHE A 205 -17.32 -10.64 -5.12
CA PHE A 205 -17.60 -12.04 -4.80
C PHE A 205 -19.00 -12.48 -5.22
N VAL A 206 -20.03 -11.69 -4.89
CA VAL A 206 -21.41 -11.94 -5.33
C VAL A 206 -21.50 -11.93 -6.86
N TYR A 207 -20.83 -10.99 -7.51
CA TYR A 207 -20.75 -10.95 -8.97
C TYR A 207 -20.14 -12.23 -9.56
N ALA A 208 -19.01 -12.70 -9.05
CA ALA A 208 -18.37 -13.93 -9.49
C ALA A 208 -19.28 -15.16 -9.28
N LEU A 209 -19.96 -15.26 -8.13
CA LEU A 209 -20.93 -16.33 -7.85
C LEU A 209 -22.07 -16.36 -8.88
N LEU A 210 -22.60 -15.19 -9.25
CA LEU A 210 -23.67 -15.09 -10.24
C LEU A 210 -23.19 -15.48 -11.64
N LYS A 211 -21.94 -15.18 -12.01
CA LYS A 211 -21.35 -15.57 -13.30
C LYS A 211 -21.24 -17.08 -13.47
N ILE A 212 -21.01 -17.81 -12.39
CA ILE A 212 -20.96 -19.29 -12.38
C ILE A 212 -22.28 -19.92 -11.91
N ASN A 213 -23.38 -19.16 -11.91
CA ASN A 213 -24.73 -19.61 -11.55
C ASN A 213 -24.86 -20.21 -10.13
N LYS A 214 -24.01 -19.81 -9.17
CA LYS A 214 -24.11 -20.15 -7.76
C LYS A 214 -25.03 -19.17 -7.00
N VAL A 215 -26.26 -19.02 -7.50
CA VAL A 215 -27.23 -18.03 -6.98
C VAL A 215 -27.59 -18.28 -5.51
N ALA A 216 -27.70 -19.54 -5.08
CA ALA A 216 -27.99 -19.88 -3.68
C ALA A 216 -26.90 -19.35 -2.74
N ARG A 217 -25.62 -19.58 -3.07
CA ARG A 217 -24.49 -19.08 -2.28
C ARG A 217 -24.42 -17.55 -2.30
N ALA A 218 -24.75 -16.91 -3.42
CA ALA A 218 -24.83 -15.45 -3.48
C ALA A 218 -25.87 -14.88 -2.50
N HIS A 219 -27.04 -15.52 -2.37
CA HIS A 219 -28.04 -15.14 -1.37
C HIS A 219 -27.57 -15.38 0.07
N GLU A 220 -26.87 -16.48 0.33
CA GLU A 220 -26.28 -16.75 1.66
C GLU A 220 -25.27 -15.67 2.05
N VAL A 221 -24.31 -15.37 1.16
CA VAL A 221 -23.31 -14.31 1.33
C VAL A 221 -23.96 -12.97 1.65
N LEU A 222 -24.99 -12.58 0.88
CA LEU A 222 -25.74 -11.35 1.11
C LEU A 222 -26.50 -11.35 2.44
N SER A 223 -27.15 -12.47 2.79
CA SER A 223 -27.86 -12.60 4.05
C SER A 223 -26.92 -12.48 5.25
N GLU A 224 -25.72 -13.07 5.17
CA GLU A 224 -24.70 -12.99 6.21
C GLU A 224 -24.25 -11.53 6.43
N VAL A 225 -23.91 -10.80 5.38
CA VAL A 225 -23.43 -9.40 5.52
C VAL A 225 -24.54 -8.43 5.93
N ILE A 226 -25.77 -8.62 5.44
CA ILE A 226 -26.90 -7.79 5.85
C ILE A 226 -27.23 -8.02 7.33
N GLN A 227 -27.21 -9.28 7.79
CA GLN A 227 -27.41 -9.60 9.20
C GLN A 227 -26.31 -9.00 10.07
N GLN A 228 -25.04 -9.10 9.65
CA GLN A 228 -23.93 -8.47 10.37
C GLN A 228 -24.12 -6.96 10.46
N LYS A 229 -24.43 -6.27 9.36
CA LYS A 229 -24.64 -4.82 9.37
C LYS A 229 -25.83 -4.39 10.20
N THR A 230 -26.91 -5.17 10.19
CA THR A 230 -28.07 -4.93 11.06
C THR A 230 -27.67 -5.04 12.53
N ALA A 231 -26.82 -5.99 12.89
CA ALA A 231 -26.28 -6.12 14.24
C ALA A 231 -25.36 -4.94 14.58
N ASP A 232 -24.43 -4.58 13.70
CA ASP A 232 -23.51 -3.44 13.88
C ASP A 232 -24.27 -2.14 14.17
N ILE A 233 -25.34 -1.85 13.40
CA ILE A 233 -26.21 -0.68 13.61
C ILE A 233 -26.92 -0.76 14.98
N GLY A 234 -27.48 -1.92 15.31
CA GLY A 234 -28.18 -2.11 16.57
C GLY A 234 -27.28 -2.10 17.81
N ASP A 235 -25.98 -2.34 17.64
CA ASP A 235 -24.98 -2.21 18.70
C ASP A 235 -24.47 -0.77 18.81
N ALA A 236 -24.22 -0.10 17.68
CA ALA A 236 -23.92 1.34 17.63
C ALA A 236 -25.04 2.18 18.30
N ASP A 237 -26.32 1.83 18.09
CA ASP A 237 -27.47 2.49 18.73
C ASP A 237 -27.44 2.42 20.27
N LYS A 238 -26.75 1.42 20.84
CA LYS A 238 -26.64 1.23 22.30
C LYS A 238 -25.31 1.73 22.84
N GLU A 239 -24.39 2.13 21.96
CA GLU A 239 -23.06 2.55 22.31
C GLU A 239 -23.11 3.92 22.98
N VAL A 240 -22.34 4.05 24.06
CA VAL A 240 -22.06 5.35 24.65
C VAL A 240 -20.75 5.81 24.04
N PHE A 241 -20.86 6.63 23.00
CA PHE A 241 -19.71 7.29 22.39
C PHE A 241 -18.98 8.13 23.45
N ASP A 242 -17.65 8.09 23.44
CA ASP A 242 -16.84 8.88 24.36
C ASP A 242 -16.90 10.38 24.02
N ASP A 243 -16.35 11.21 24.91
CA ASP A 243 -16.38 12.67 24.77
C ASP A 243 -15.54 13.18 23.57
N ASP A 244 -14.76 12.31 22.91
CA ASP A 244 -13.95 12.66 21.75
C ASP A 244 -14.77 12.62 20.44
N TRP A 245 -15.96 12.00 20.42
CA TRP A 245 -16.84 11.98 19.26
C TRP A 245 -17.79 13.18 19.22
N THR A 246 -17.82 13.86 18.09
CA THR A 246 -18.82 14.89 17.80
C THR A 246 -20.14 14.27 17.34
N GLU A 247 -21.25 15.00 17.51
CA GLU A 247 -22.58 14.57 17.01
C GLU A 247 -22.56 14.31 15.50
N ASP A 248 -21.77 15.08 14.73
CA ASP A 248 -21.62 14.93 13.28
C ASP A 248 -20.87 13.63 12.94
N GLU A 249 -19.77 13.30 13.62
CA GLU A 249 -19.01 12.05 13.41
C GLU A 249 -19.85 10.81 13.74
N ILE A 250 -20.65 10.88 14.80
CA ILE A 250 -21.59 9.81 15.15
C ILE A 250 -22.61 9.64 14.03
N ALA A 251 -23.22 10.73 13.56
CA ALA A 251 -24.20 10.68 12.47
C ALA A 251 -23.59 10.13 11.17
N GLU A 252 -22.36 10.51 10.83
CA GLU A 252 -21.62 9.99 9.68
C GLU A 252 -21.34 8.49 9.80
N TYR A 253 -20.98 8.01 11.00
CA TYR A 253 -20.78 6.58 11.25
C TYR A 253 -22.07 5.78 11.03
N PHE A 254 -23.20 6.21 11.59
CA PHE A 254 -24.49 5.56 11.35
C PHE A 254 -24.89 5.59 9.88
N GLN A 255 -24.69 6.74 9.22
CA GLN A 255 -25.00 6.90 7.80
C GLN A 255 -24.17 5.93 6.95
N LYS A 256 -22.87 5.78 7.25
CA LYS A 256 -21.99 4.81 6.60
C LYS A 256 -22.52 3.38 6.73
N LEU A 257 -22.87 2.94 7.93
CA LEU A 257 -23.41 1.59 8.15
C LEU A 257 -24.72 1.36 7.36
N ALA A 258 -25.61 2.36 7.35
CA ALA A 258 -26.87 2.30 6.60
C ALA A 258 -26.63 2.22 5.09
N ASP A 259 -25.67 2.98 4.56
CA ASP A 259 -25.31 2.96 3.14
C ASP A 259 -24.65 1.64 2.72
N GLU A 260 -23.82 1.05 3.58
CA GLU A 260 -23.26 -0.30 3.37
C GLU A 260 -24.37 -1.36 3.33
N GLN A 261 -25.30 -1.34 4.29
CA GLN A 261 -26.44 -2.27 4.30
C GLN A 261 -27.29 -2.15 3.03
N LYS A 262 -27.65 -0.92 2.66
CA LYS A 262 -28.44 -0.64 1.45
C LYS A 262 -27.72 -1.09 0.18
N THR A 263 -26.38 -0.98 0.17
CA THR A 263 -25.55 -1.48 -0.93
C THR A 263 -25.76 -2.99 -1.13
N TYR A 264 -25.76 -3.77 -0.05
CA TYR A 264 -26.00 -5.22 -0.10
C TYR A 264 -27.42 -5.59 -0.51
N GLU A 265 -28.44 -4.92 0.07
CA GLU A 265 -29.85 -5.21 -0.21
C GLU A 265 -30.21 -5.04 -1.69
N GLY A 266 -29.65 -4.03 -2.36
CA GLY A 266 -29.87 -3.77 -3.78
C GLY A 266 -28.91 -4.50 -4.72
N LEU A 267 -27.86 -5.15 -4.21
CA LEU A 267 -26.73 -5.59 -5.02
C LEU A 267 -27.14 -6.62 -6.09
N LEU A 268 -27.90 -7.65 -5.71
CA LEU A 268 -28.26 -8.73 -6.62
C LEU A 268 -29.13 -8.22 -7.80
N GLN A 269 -30.05 -7.30 -7.52
CA GLN A 269 -30.85 -6.66 -8.56
C GLN A 269 -29.98 -5.82 -9.49
N ARG A 270 -29.04 -5.03 -8.93
CA ARG A 270 -28.11 -4.21 -9.72
C ARG A 270 -27.26 -5.08 -10.64
N ILE A 271 -26.65 -6.14 -10.13
CA ILE A 271 -25.82 -7.05 -10.94
C ILE A 271 -26.65 -7.71 -12.04
N SER A 272 -27.87 -8.16 -11.70
CA SER A 272 -28.79 -8.74 -12.68
C SER A 272 -29.21 -7.74 -13.77
N ALA A 273 -29.20 -6.44 -13.45
CA ALA A 273 -29.45 -5.35 -14.40
C ALA A 273 -28.20 -4.92 -15.20
N GLY A 274 -27.07 -5.62 -15.04
CA GLY A 274 -25.83 -5.37 -15.80
C GLY A 274 -24.76 -4.57 -15.06
N TYR A 275 -24.94 -4.28 -13.77
CA TYR A 275 -23.88 -3.67 -12.96
C TYR A 275 -22.70 -4.64 -12.79
N ASN A 276 -21.51 -4.20 -13.19
CA ASN A 276 -20.25 -4.88 -12.90
C ASN A 276 -19.53 -4.12 -11.76
N PRO A 277 -19.37 -4.70 -10.56
CA PRO A 277 -18.65 -4.05 -9.48
C PRO A 277 -17.18 -3.79 -9.87
N PRO A 278 -16.71 -2.53 -9.85
CA PRO A 278 -15.35 -2.20 -10.25
C PRO A 278 -14.33 -2.76 -9.26
N MET A 279 -13.13 -3.06 -9.75
CA MET A 279 -11.97 -3.33 -8.90
C MET A 279 -11.48 -2.00 -8.33
N LYS A 280 -11.21 -1.96 -7.03
CA LYS A 280 -10.42 -0.87 -6.45
C LYS A 280 -8.97 -1.32 -6.44
N TYR A 281 -8.12 -0.57 -7.13
CA TYR A 281 -6.70 -0.85 -7.18
C TYR A 281 -5.95 0.42 -6.79
N ASP A 282 -5.20 0.30 -5.71
CA ASP A 282 -4.28 1.33 -5.24
C ASP A 282 -2.87 0.74 -5.23
N THR A 283 -1.91 1.56 -5.64
CA THR A 283 -0.49 1.22 -5.57
C THR A 283 0.05 1.54 -4.20
N SER A 284 0.90 0.67 -3.66
CA SER A 284 1.59 0.91 -2.39
C SER A 284 3.05 1.27 -2.61
N LEU A 285 3.52 2.30 -1.91
CA LEU A 285 4.95 2.56 -1.79
C LEU A 285 5.59 1.45 -0.96
N ARG A 286 6.86 1.16 -1.24
CA ARG A 286 7.70 0.27 -0.43
C ARG A 286 8.83 1.10 0.15
N SER A 287 9.03 0.99 1.45
CA SER A 287 10.07 1.73 2.16
C SER A 287 11.00 0.80 2.92
N SER A 288 12.15 1.32 3.31
CA SER A 288 13.20 0.62 4.03
C SER A 288 13.89 1.57 5.02
N CYS A 289 14.81 1.02 5.81
CA CYS A 289 15.62 1.85 6.68
C CYS A 289 16.69 2.58 5.85
N TYR A 290 16.54 3.89 5.62
CA TYR A 290 17.58 4.70 4.97
C TYR A 290 18.40 5.52 5.96
N LEU A 291 18.50 5.04 7.20
CA LEU A 291 19.30 5.66 8.24
C LEU A 291 20.75 5.21 8.13
N PHE A 292 21.64 6.14 7.79
CA PHE A 292 23.07 5.92 7.91
C PHE A 292 23.45 5.69 9.37
N GLY A 293 24.29 4.68 9.62
CA GLY A 293 24.69 4.27 10.96
C GLY A 293 23.69 3.38 11.71
N CYS A 294 22.62 2.90 11.05
CA CYS A 294 21.67 1.97 11.67
C CYS A 294 22.28 0.57 11.86
N GLU A 295 22.56 0.20 13.11
CA GLU A 295 23.17 -1.09 13.44
C GLU A 295 22.24 -2.28 13.18
N ARG A 296 20.93 -2.12 13.44
CA ARG A 296 19.92 -3.17 13.23
C ARG A 296 19.84 -3.68 11.79
N HIS A 297 20.03 -2.78 10.82
CA HIS A 297 20.03 -3.11 9.39
C HIS A 297 21.45 -3.09 8.79
N HIS A 298 22.48 -3.00 9.64
CA HIS A 298 23.89 -2.97 9.25
C HIS A 298 24.25 -1.87 8.24
N HIS A 299 23.61 -0.72 8.35
CA HIS A 299 23.92 0.44 7.52
C HIS A 299 25.12 1.18 8.10
N PRO A 300 26.21 1.37 7.32
CA PRO A 300 27.35 2.11 7.79
C PRO A 300 27.03 3.59 7.95
N GLU A 301 27.85 4.30 8.72
CA GLU A 301 27.92 5.75 8.62
C GLU A 301 28.36 6.13 7.19
N TYR A 302 27.90 7.27 6.70
CA TYR A 302 28.26 7.77 5.39
C TYR A 302 29.72 8.23 5.38
N HIS A 303 30.44 7.84 4.33
CA HIS A 303 31.80 8.27 4.05
C HIS A 303 31.88 8.68 2.57
N GLU A 304 32.49 9.84 2.29
CA GLU A 304 32.68 10.37 0.92
C GLU A 304 33.59 9.51 0.04
#